data_AF-A0A9P5U048-F1
#
_entry.id   AF-A0A9P5U048-F1
#
_cell.length_a   1.000
_cell.length_b   1.000
_cell.length_c   1.000
_cell.angle_alpha   90.00
_cell.angle_beta   90.00
_cell.angle_gamma   90.00
#
_symmetry.space_group_name_H-M   'P 1'
#
loop_
_entity.id
_entity.type
_entity.pdbx_description
1 polymer ?
#
loop_
_entity_poly.entity_id
_entity_poly.type
_entity_poly.pdbx_seq_one_letter_code
_entity_poly.pdbx_strand_id
1 'polypeptide(L)'
;MRSSLIHRVQIISRSSLPPKTKFIPPLPVIAKAAAENPKPSVVDILMKRKEQEETASSSTSTVGNWPPNLRIEPVIKKADLKNVREEFRPRLKRLMKEA
;
A
#
# COMPACT_ATOMS: atom_id res chain seq x y z
N MET A 1 39.18 1.25 -31.47
CA MET A 1 37.90 1.21 -30.74
C MET A 1 37.54 -0.25 -30.51
N ARG A 2 37.47 -0.74 -29.26
CA ARG A 2 37.13 -2.14 -28.97
C ARG A 2 35.61 -2.30 -29.08
N SER A 3 35.13 -3.12 -30.02
CA SER A 3 33.72 -3.49 -30.10
C SER A 3 33.34 -4.25 -28.83
N SER A 4 32.55 -3.64 -27.96
CA SER A 4 31.92 -4.34 -26.84
C SER A 4 31.08 -5.48 -27.41
N LEU A 5 31.33 -6.70 -26.95
CA LEU A 5 30.52 -7.88 -27.28
C LEU A 5 29.04 -7.50 -27.21
N ILE A 6 28.39 -7.52 -28.37
CA ILE A 6 26.94 -7.38 -28.50
C ILE A 6 26.35 -8.51 -27.65
N HIS A 7 25.61 -8.16 -26.60
CA HIS A 7 24.83 -9.14 -25.84
C HIS A 7 23.98 -9.90 -26.86
N ARG A 8 24.28 -11.19 -27.05
CA ARG A 8 23.60 -12.03 -28.04
C ARG A 8 22.19 -12.32 -27.51
N VAL A 9 21.25 -11.43 -27.81
CA VAL A 9 19.84 -11.63 -27.49
C VAL A 9 19.29 -12.69 -28.43
N GLN A 10 19.10 -13.90 -27.91
CA GLN A 10 18.43 -14.97 -28.64
C GLN A 10 16.93 -14.92 -28.35
N ILE A 11 16.14 -14.70 -29.39
CA ILE A 11 14.68 -14.79 -29.32
C ILE A 11 14.34 -16.29 -29.43
N ILE A 12 13.76 -16.85 -28.37
CA ILE A 12 13.35 -18.26 -28.29
C ILE A 12 11.82 -18.32 -28.36
N SER A 13 11.29 -19.25 -29.16
CA SER A 13 9.85 -19.49 -29.24
C SER A 13 9.31 -20.02 -27.91
N ARG A 14 8.10 -19.62 -27.52
CA ARG A 14 7.44 -20.15 -26.33
C ARG A 14 7.19 -21.65 -26.41
N SER A 15 7.03 -22.19 -27.62
CA SER A 15 6.79 -23.62 -27.85
C SER A 15 8.00 -24.52 -27.52
N SER A 16 9.21 -23.97 -27.50
CA SER A 16 10.42 -24.74 -27.19
C SER A 16 10.79 -24.72 -25.70
N LEU A 17 9.99 -24.05 -24.86
CA LEU A 17 10.22 -23.98 -23.42
C LEU A 17 9.44 -25.09 -22.70
N PRO A 18 9.99 -25.66 -21.61
CA PRO A 18 9.31 -26.72 -20.89
C PRO A 18 7.98 -26.21 -20.29
N PRO A 19 6.94 -27.04 -20.23
CA PRO A 19 5.57 -26.62 -19.90
C PRO A 19 5.39 -26.04 -18.48
N LYS A 20 6.41 -26.14 -17.61
CA LYS A 20 6.40 -25.60 -16.25
C LYS A 20 7.09 -24.23 -16.11
N THR A 21 7.45 -23.56 -17.21
CA THR A 21 8.05 -22.22 -17.12
C THR A 21 7.02 -21.19 -16.65
N LYS A 22 7.30 -20.55 -15.50
CA LYS A 22 6.53 -19.41 -15.02
C LYS A 22 6.90 -18.18 -15.84
N PHE A 23 6.03 -17.77 -16.75
CA PHE A 23 6.18 -16.49 -17.44
C PHE A 23 5.60 -15.38 -16.58
N ILE A 24 6.38 -14.31 -16.40
CA ILE A 24 5.86 -13.06 -15.87
C ILE A 24 5.00 -12.46 -17.01
N PRO A 25 3.69 -12.27 -16.82
CA PRO A 25 2.86 -11.67 -17.85
C PRO A 25 3.32 -10.23 -18.14
N PRO A 26 3.01 -9.69 -19.32
CA PRO A 26 3.42 -8.34 -19.66
C PRO A 26 2.80 -7.33 -18.67
N LEU A 27 3.58 -6.29 -18.33
CA LEU A 27 3.23 -5.27 -17.33
C LEU A 27 1.78 -4.72 -17.43
N PRO A 28 1.20 -4.47 -18.62
CA PRO A 28 -0.17 -3.98 -18.72
C PRO A 28 -1.22 -4.95 -18.15
N VAL A 29 -0.97 -6.26 -18.25
CA VAL A 29 -1.87 -7.29 -17.73
C VAL A 29 -1.78 -7.35 -16.21
N ILE A 30 -0.56 -7.21 -15.66
CA ILE A 30 -0.34 -7.14 -14.21
C ILE A 30 -1.03 -5.91 -13.62
N ALA A 31 -0.90 -4.75 -14.27
CA ALA A 31 -1.50 -3.50 -13.82
C ALA A 31 -3.05 -3.58 -13.80
N LYS A 32 -3.66 -4.17 -14.83
CA LYS A 32 -5.11 -4.41 -14.86
C LYS A 32 -5.58 -5.35 -13.76
N ALA A 33 -4.90 -6.50 -13.60
CA ALA A 33 -5.24 -7.46 -12.56
C ALA A 33 -5.10 -6.88 -11.14
N ALA A 34 -4.10 -6.01 -10.92
CA ALA A 34 -3.92 -5.30 -9.65
C ALA A 34 -5.01 -4.25 -9.39
N ALA A 35 -5.54 -3.61 -10.44
CA ALA A 35 -6.65 -2.65 -10.32
C ALA A 35 -7.99 -3.35 -10.05
N GLU A 36 -8.22 -4.52 -10.65
CA GLU A 36 -9.46 -5.29 -10.46
C GLU A 36 -9.56 -5.92 -9.06
N ASN A 37 -8.43 -6.35 -8.49
CA ASN A 37 -8.37 -6.96 -7.16
C ASN A 37 -7.41 -6.19 -6.25
N PRO A 38 -7.84 -5.03 -5.72
CA PRO A 38 -7.01 -4.26 -4.81
C PRO A 38 -6.76 -5.08 -3.54
N LYS A 39 -5.51 -5.49 -3.34
CA LYS A 39 -5.09 -6.11 -2.09
C LYS A 39 -5.09 -5.02 -1.01
N PRO A 40 -5.74 -5.25 0.15
CA PRO A 40 -5.73 -4.27 1.22
C PRO A 40 -4.29 -4.01 1.67
N SER A 41 -3.95 -2.75 1.90
CA SER A 41 -2.66 -2.42 2.48
C SER A 41 -2.60 -2.89 3.94
N VAL A 42 -1.38 -3.02 4.47
CA VAL A 42 -1.19 -3.35 5.89
C VAL A 42 -1.89 -2.31 6.78
N VAL A 43 -1.90 -1.04 6.37
CA VAL A 43 -2.61 0.03 7.09
C VAL A 43 -4.11 -0.21 7.10
N ASP A 44 -4.70 -0.63 5.97
CA ASP A 44 -6.14 -0.91 5.88
C ASP A 44 -6.53 -2.10 6.78
N ILE A 45 -5.67 -3.11 6.86
CA ILE A 45 -5.87 -4.26 7.75
C ILE A 45 -5.82 -3.83 9.21
N LEU A 46 -4.84 -2.99 9.57
CA LEU A 46 -4.68 -2.48 10.93
C LEU A 46 -5.84 -1.56 11.34
N MET A 47 -6.30 -0.68 10.44
CA MET A 47 -7.45 0.20 10.69
C MET A 47 -8.72 -0.62 10.97
N LYS A 48 -9.02 -1.62 10.15
CA LYS A 48 -10.18 -2.51 10.38
C LYS A 48 -10.09 -3.25 11.71
N ARG A 49 -8.90 -3.72 12.07
CA ARG A 49 -8.68 -4.40 13.36
C ARG A 49 -8.90 -3.45 14.53
N LYS A 50 -8.42 -2.21 14.44
CA LYS A 50 -8.64 -1.18 15.46
C LYS A 50 -10.13 -0.89 15.65
N GLU A 51 -10.86 -0.67 14.55
CA GLU A 51 -12.31 -0.42 14.58
C GLU A 51 -13.11 -1.58 15.22
N GLN A 52 -12.73 -2.82 14.90
CA GLN A 52 -13.33 -4.03 15.50
C GLN A 52 -13.07 -4.12 17.01
N GLU A 53 -11.87 -3.79 17.46
CA GLU A 53 -11.52 -3.82 18.88
C GLU A 53 -12.17 -2.66 19.68
N GLU A 54 -12.32 -1.47 19.06
CA GLU A 54 -13.05 -0.33 19.64
C GLU A 54 -14.55 -0.61 19.77
N THR A 55 -15.16 -1.23 18.76
CA THR A 55 -16.59 -1.59 18.79
C THR A 55 -16.87 -2.72 19.79
N ALA A 56 -16.00 -3.74 19.88
CA ALA A 56 -16.14 -4.84 20.83
C ALA A 56 -15.93 -4.43 22.30
N SER A 57 -15.11 -3.39 22.55
CA SER A 57 -14.87 -2.86 23.90
C SER A 57 -16.08 -2.13 24.49
N SER A 58 -17.08 -1.77 23.66
CA SER A 58 -18.28 -1.06 24.12
C SER A 58 -19.35 -1.94 24.77
N SER A 59 -19.30 -3.26 24.57
CA SER A 59 -20.36 -4.18 25.02
C SER A 59 -19.99 -5.10 26.19
N THR A 60 -18.71 -5.27 26.53
CA THR A 60 -18.29 -6.05 27.71
C THR A 60 -16.87 -5.63 28.09
N SER A 61 -16.64 -5.46 29.40
CA SER A 61 -15.44 -4.99 30.11
C SER A 61 -14.17 -5.84 29.92
N THR A 62 -13.83 -6.19 28.68
CA THR A 62 -12.54 -6.79 28.32
C THR A 62 -11.80 -5.76 27.49
N VAL A 63 -10.77 -5.19 28.09
CA VAL A 63 -9.85 -4.22 27.50
C VAL A 63 -9.48 -4.69 26.08
N GLY A 64 -9.87 -3.91 25.07
CA GLY A 64 -9.50 -4.15 23.68
C GLY A 64 -7.99 -4.39 23.58
N ASN A 65 -7.61 -5.51 22.97
CA ASN A 65 -6.22 -5.97 22.87
C ASN A 65 -5.40 -5.17 21.83
N TRP A 66 -5.67 -3.86 21.72
CA TRP A 66 -4.93 -2.99 20.84
C TRP A 66 -3.60 -2.65 21.49
N PRO A 67 -2.45 -2.89 20.83
CA PRO A 67 -1.15 -2.64 21.45
C PRO A 67 -1.01 -1.14 21.79
N PRO A 68 -0.66 -0.76 23.03
CA PRO A 68 -0.55 0.65 23.42
C PRO A 68 0.58 1.38 22.67
N ASN A 69 1.53 0.62 22.13
CA ASN A 69 2.70 1.13 21.41
C ASN A 69 2.41 1.35 19.92
N LEU A 70 1.27 0.88 19.41
CA LEU A 70 0.97 0.93 17.97
C LEU A 70 -0.01 2.08 17.68
N ARG A 71 0.52 3.14 17.07
CA ARG A 71 -0.25 4.30 16.60
C ARG A 71 -0.28 4.30 15.07
N ILE A 72 -1.47 4.46 14.49
CA ILE A 72 -1.65 4.61 13.04
C ILE A 72 -1.74 6.11 12.77
N GLU A 73 -0.77 6.67 12.04
CA GLU A 73 -0.79 8.09 11.68
C GLU A 73 -1.94 8.40 10.70
N PRO A 74 -2.70 9.48 10.91
CA PRO A 74 -3.73 9.90 9.97
C PRO A 74 -3.12 10.43 8.66
N VAL A 75 -3.67 9.97 7.53
CA VAL A 75 -3.30 10.47 6.20
C VAL A 75 -4.07 11.76 5.92
N ILE A 76 -3.44 12.92 6.13
CA ILE A 76 -4.05 14.23 5.91
C ILE A 76 -3.88 14.66 4.45
N LYS A 77 -4.98 14.63 3.68
CA LYS A 77 -4.98 15.02 2.27
C LYS A 77 -5.11 16.55 2.13
N LYS A 78 -4.74 17.08 0.95
CA LYS A 78 -4.92 18.50 0.64
C LYS A 78 -6.40 18.91 0.67
N ALA A 79 -7.30 17.99 0.28
CA ALA A 79 -8.75 18.20 0.29
C ALA A 79 -9.28 18.50 1.70
N ASP A 80 -8.73 17.87 2.73
CA ASP A 80 -9.14 18.05 4.13
C ASP A 80 -8.77 19.44 4.67
N LEU A 81 -7.78 20.09 4.03
CA LEU A 81 -7.26 21.41 4.41
C LEU A 81 -7.70 22.53 3.44
N LYS A 82 -8.75 22.31 2.66
CA LYS A 82 -9.22 23.27 1.64
C LYS A 82 -9.54 24.66 2.21
N ASN A 83 -10.09 24.71 3.43
CA ASN A 83 -10.51 25.95 4.09
C ASN A 83 -9.40 26.57 4.97
N VAL A 84 -8.24 25.93 5.07
CA VAL A 84 -7.11 26.40 5.89
C VAL A 84 -6.19 27.23 5.00
N ARG A 85 -5.86 28.45 5.45
CA ARG A 85 -4.87 29.30 4.77
C ARG A 85 -3.53 28.56 4.69
N GLU A 86 -2.83 28.74 3.58
CA GLU A 86 -1.66 27.92 3.24
C GLU A 86 -0.55 27.99 4.29
N GLU A 87 -0.36 29.16 4.89
CA GLU A 87 0.60 29.46 5.96
C GLU A 87 0.40 28.58 7.20
N PHE A 88 -0.85 28.21 7.54
CA PHE A 88 -1.17 27.42 8.73
C PHE A 88 -1.21 25.91 8.47
N ARG A 89 -1.27 25.48 7.21
CA ARG A 89 -1.37 24.05 6.85
C ARG A 89 -0.22 23.20 7.41
N PRO A 90 1.07 23.62 7.36
CA PRO A 90 2.17 22.82 7.90
C PRO A 90 2.06 22.62 9.41
N ARG A 91 1.73 23.69 10.15
CA ARG A 91 1.60 23.65 11.62
C ARG A 91 0.42 22.77 12.04
N LEU A 92 -0.72 22.91 11.36
CA LEU A 92 -1.91 22.11 11.66
C LEU A 92 -1.67 20.62 11.39
N LYS A 93 -1.02 20.28 10.26
CA LYS A 93 -0.64 18.88 9.96
C LYS A 93 0.24 18.27 11.05
N ARG A 94 1.15 19.05 11.62
CA ARG A 94 2.02 18.59 12.69
C ARG A 94 1.24 18.31 13.97
N LEU A 95 0.37 19.23 14.38
CA LEU A 95 -0.49 19.04 15.56
C LEU A 95 -1.39 17.81 15.44
N MET A 96 -1.96 17.57 14.26
CA MET A 96 -2.82 16.42 14.00
C MET A 96 -2.08 15.07 13.98
N LYS A 97 -0.75 15.07 13.83
CA LYS A 97 0.08 13.86 13.90
C LYS A 97 0.60 13.57 15.30
N GLU A 98 0.72 14.59 16.14
CA GLU A 98 1.25 14.50 17.50
C GLU A 98 0.17 14.10 18.54
N ALA A 99 -1.11 14.33 18.22
CA ALA A 99 -2.27 13.91 19.02
C ALA A 99 -2.55 12.40 18.91
#